data_AF-A0A1F4EUL2-F1
#
_entry.id   AF-A0A1F4EUL2-F1
#
_cell.length_a   1.000
_cell.length_b   1.000
_cell.length_c   1.000
_cell.angle_alpha   90.00
_cell.angle_beta   90.00
_cell.angle_gamma   90.00
#
_symmetry.space_group_name_H-M   'P 1'
#
loop_
_entity.id
_entity.type
_entity.pdbx_description
1 polymer ?
#
loop_
_entity_poly.entity_id
_entity_poly.type
_entity_poly.pdbx_seq_one_letter_code
_entity_poly.pdbx_strand_id
1 'polypeptide(L)'
;MSIYATLWKLKFPKHGDDYPECEWITVTAQGVPAYIGAEADDPFADFLSPPVRAGKDAEPERLRAVVFVTERTPKGTARNPQEYVGPLLVLTGEAYAGMSFEALHARLCDALRGDKPRVIATAHVPGRPTRIFFEDGTAAEGDA
;
A
#
# COMPACT_ATOMS: atom_id res chain seq x y z
N MET A 1 2.45 9.93 20.63
CA MET A 1 2.76 8.53 20.22
C MET A 1 1.95 8.17 18.97
N SER A 2 2.39 7.16 18.21
CA SER A 2 1.71 6.66 16.99
C SER A 2 0.86 5.44 17.32
N ILE A 3 -0.31 5.29 16.70
CA ILE A 3 -1.16 4.08 16.83
C ILE A 3 -0.72 2.90 15.94
N TYR A 4 0.32 3.11 15.14
CA TYR A 4 0.78 2.17 14.13
C TYR A 4 2.11 1.53 14.52
N ALA A 5 2.21 0.21 14.36
CA ALA A 5 3.44 -0.56 14.42
C ALA A 5 3.93 -0.86 13.00
N THR A 6 5.20 -0.62 12.69
CA THR A 6 5.76 -0.96 11.37
C THR A 6 5.93 -2.47 11.28
N LEU A 7 5.33 -3.08 10.25
CA LEU A 7 5.49 -4.51 9.96
C LEU A 7 6.68 -4.74 9.03
N TRP A 8 6.74 -3.97 7.93
CA TRP A 8 7.82 -4.05 6.95
C TRP A 8 7.90 -2.78 6.09
N LYS A 9 9.03 -2.64 5.37
CA LYS A 9 9.27 -1.63 4.34
C LYS A 9 9.91 -2.29 3.13
N LEU A 10 9.31 -2.16 1.96
CA LEU A 10 9.77 -2.78 0.71
C LEU A 10 9.71 -1.78 -0.44
N LYS A 11 10.49 -2.04 -1.49
CA LYS A 11 10.47 -1.25 -2.73
C LYS A 11 9.51 -1.87 -3.75
N PHE A 12 8.74 -1.01 -4.40
CA PHE A 12 7.83 -1.36 -5.49
C PHE A 12 8.07 -0.44 -6.69
N PRO A 13 7.75 -0.86 -7.93
CA PRO A 13 7.73 0.05 -9.06
C PRO A 13 6.77 1.21 -8.75
N LYS A 14 7.24 2.45 -8.90
CA LYS A 14 6.50 3.66 -8.52
C LYS A 14 5.15 3.79 -9.23
N HIS A 15 5.00 3.15 -10.38
CA HIS A 15 3.78 3.14 -11.19
C HIS A 15 3.13 1.76 -11.31
N GLY A 16 3.49 0.83 -10.41
CA GLY A 16 2.85 -0.49 -10.33
C GLY A 16 3.37 -1.53 -11.31
N ASP A 17 4.06 -1.13 -12.37
CA ASP A 17 4.63 -2.03 -13.37
C ASP A 17 6.16 -1.97 -13.39
N ASP A 18 6.80 -3.12 -13.43
CA ASP A 18 8.24 -3.26 -13.58
C ASP A 18 8.63 -3.19 -15.06
N TYR A 19 9.49 -2.25 -15.41
CA TYR A 19 10.06 -2.07 -16.74
C TYR A 19 11.46 -1.43 -16.61
N PRO A 20 12.32 -1.53 -17.65
CA PRO A 20 13.64 -0.90 -17.62
C PRO A 20 13.54 0.59 -17.25
N GLU A 21 14.45 1.06 -16.39
CA GLU A 21 14.51 2.46 -15.93
C GLU A 21 13.30 2.92 -15.08
N CYS A 22 12.40 2.01 -14.68
CA CYS A 22 11.30 2.41 -13.80
C CYS A 22 11.82 2.92 -12.44
N GLU A 23 11.23 4.01 -11.97
CA GLU A 23 11.50 4.52 -10.62
C GLU A 23 10.92 3.58 -9.57
N TRP A 24 11.55 3.52 -8.40
CA TRP A 24 11.11 2.71 -7.27
C TRP A 24 10.63 3.59 -6.12
N ILE A 25 9.52 3.20 -5.49
CA ILE A 25 8.98 3.86 -4.30
C ILE A 25 9.01 2.92 -3.09
N THR A 26 9.24 3.47 -1.90
CA THR A 26 9.15 2.70 -0.65
C THR A 26 7.70 2.63 -0.21
N VAL A 27 7.18 1.41 -0.04
CA VAL A 27 5.89 1.12 0.61
C VAL A 27 6.17 0.60 2.01
N THR A 28 5.48 1.17 3.00
CA THR A 28 5.51 0.74 4.40
C THR A 28 4.17 0.13 4.76
N ALA A 29 4.16 -1.10 5.26
CA ALA A 29 2.98 -1.69 5.89
C ALA A 29 3.03 -1.43 7.39
N GLN A 30 1.92 -0.94 7.93
CA GLN A 30 1.79 -0.67 9.35
C GLN A 30 0.53 -1.29 9.94
N GLY A 31 0.72 -2.10 10.97
CA GLY A 31 -0.36 -2.73 11.71
C GLY A 31 -0.92 -1.77 12.77
N VAL A 32 -2.24 -1.81 12.94
CA VAL A 32 -2.94 -1.21 14.07
C VAL A 32 -3.31 -2.34 15.03
N PRO A 33 -2.79 -2.35 16.28
CA PRO A 33 -3.14 -3.38 17.26
C PRO A 33 -4.64 -3.43 17.58
N ALA A 34 -5.14 -4.62 17.94
CA ALA A 34 -6.55 -4.88 18.27
C ALA A 34 -7.16 -3.90 19.29
N TYR A 35 -6.40 -3.56 20.34
CA TYR A 35 -6.88 -2.74 21.46
C TYR A 35 -7.05 -1.25 21.10
N ILE A 36 -6.53 -0.80 19.96
CA ILE A 36 -6.66 0.58 19.53
C ILE A 36 -8.13 0.87 19.18
N GLY A 37 -8.76 1.74 19.97
CA GLY A 37 -10.16 2.13 19.81
C GLY A 37 -11.18 1.13 20.37
N ALA A 38 -10.76 0.16 21.18
CA ALA A 38 -11.67 -0.83 21.78
C ALA A 38 -12.57 -0.30 22.91
N GLU A 39 -12.39 0.96 23.31
CA GLU A 39 -13.22 1.65 24.29
C GLU A 39 -14.58 2.08 23.70
N ALA A 40 -15.53 2.49 24.55
CA ALA A 40 -16.90 2.78 24.13
C ALA A 40 -17.04 3.91 23.09
N ASP A 41 -16.05 4.82 23.01
CA ASP A 41 -15.95 5.86 21.99
C ASP A 41 -14.64 5.67 21.22
N ASP A 42 -14.72 5.19 19.98
CA ASP A 42 -13.57 4.88 19.13
C ASP A 42 -13.18 6.10 18.28
N PRO A 43 -12.11 6.83 18.64
CA PRO A 43 -11.73 8.06 17.95
C PRO A 43 -11.14 7.81 16.55
N PHE A 44 -11.06 6.54 16.12
CA PHE A 44 -10.48 6.13 14.84
C PHE A 44 -11.51 5.47 13.92
N ALA A 45 -12.77 5.33 14.33
CA ALA A 45 -13.82 4.66 13.59
C ALA A 45 -14.09 5.28 12.20
N ASP A 46 -13.80 6.57 12.02
CA ASP A 46 -13.99 7.29 10.75
C ASP A 46 -13.03 6.87 9.64
N PHE A 47 -11.89 6.25 9.97
CA PHE A 47 -10.84 5.93 8.99
C PHE A 47 -10.18 4.56 9.18
N LEU A 48 -10.56 3.82 10.22
CA LEU A 48 -10.14 2.43 10.44
C LEU A 48 -11.36 1.52 10.53
N SER A 49 -11.22 0.28 10.08
CA SER A 49 -12.21 -0.78 10.33
C SER A 49 -12.52 -0.91 11.82
N PRO A 50 -13.70 -1.41 12.23
CA PRO A 50 -14.06 -1.53 13.64
C PRO A 50 -12.99 -2.27 14.47
N PRO A 51 -12.83 -1.92 15.76
CA PRO A 51 -11.91 -2.62 16.66
C PRO A 51 -12.23 -4.12 16.71
N VAL A 52 -11.18 -4.93 16.80
CA VAL A 52 -11.30 -6.37 16.99
C VAL A 52 -10.95 -6.72 18.43
N ARG A 53 -11.60 -7.74 19.00
CA ARG A 53 -11.19 -8.23 20.31
C ARG A 53 -9.76 -8.77 20.23
N ALA A 54 -8.93 -8.37 21.19
CA ALA A 54 -7.64 -9.01 21.39
C ALA A 54 -7.85 -10.53 21.58
N GLY A 55 -6.97 -11.33 21.00
CA GLY A 55 -6.93 -12.76 21.25
C GLY A 55 -6.73 -13.04 22.75
N LYS A 56 -7.25 -14.15 23.24
CA LYS A 56 -6.85 -14.67 24.57
C LYS A 56 -5.45 -15.28 24.47
N ASP A 57 -4.76 -15.46 25.59
CA ASP A 57 -3.33 -15.84 25.76
C ASP A 57 -2.68 -16.81 24.75
N ALA A 58 -3.43 -17.68 24.05
CA ALA A 58 -2.93 -18.64 23.06
C ALA A 58 -3.34 -18.33 21.59
N GLU A 59 -4.11 -17.28 21.34
CA GLU A 59 -4.48 -16.83 20.00
C GLU A 59 -3.42 -15.88 19.42
N PRO A 60 -3.14 -15.96 18.12
CA PRO A 60 -2.24 -15.01 17.47
C PRO A 60 -2.76 -13.58 17.64
N GLU A 61 -1.84 -12.64 17.87
CA GLU A 61 -2.17 -11.23 17.99
C GLU A 61 -2.91 -10.76 16.74
N ARG A 62 -4.16 -10.35 16.92
CA ARG A 62 -5.00 -9.85 15.81
C ARG A 62 -4.71 -8.37 15.62
N LEU A 63 -4.45 -7.99 14.37
CA LEU A 63 -4.44 -6.57 14.00
C LEU A 63 -5.87 -6.13 13.74
N ARG A 64 -6.22 -4.92 14.18
CA ARG A 64 -7.45 -4.24 13.78
C ARG A 64 -7.42 -3.97 12.28
N ALA A 65 -6.33 -3.38 11.82
CA ALA A 65 -6.12 -3.02 10.43
C ALA A 65 -4.63 -3.09 10.05
N VAL A 66 -4.36 -3.15 8.75
CA VAL A 66 -3.06 -2.89 8.16
C VAL A 66 -3.21 -1.76 7.15
N VAL A 67 -2.48 -0.68 7.39
CA VAL A 67 -2.46 0.52 6.53
C VAL A 67 -1.16 0.51 5.74
N PHE A 68 -1.28 0.66 4.43
CA PHE A 68 -0.15 0.73 3.50
C PHE A 68 0.03 2.16 3.06
N VAL A 69 1.25 2.67 3.20
CA VAL A 69 1.60 4.05 2.88
C VAL A 69 2.89 4.09 2.07
N THR A 70 3.05 5.14 1.29
CA THR A 70 4.32 5.42 0.63
C THR A 70 5.13 6.42 1.45
N GLU A 71 6.42 6.58 1.13
CA GLU A 71 7.25 7.67 1.68
C GLU A 71 6.72 9.07 1.38
N ARG A 72 5.74 9.20 0.47
CA ARG A 72 5.10 10.46 0.07
C ARG A 72 3.74 10.67 0.74
N THR A 73 3.22 9.69 1.47
CA THR A 73 1.88 9.75 2.07
C THR A 73 1.92 10.58 3.36
N PRO A 74 1.28 11.77 3.40
CA PRO A 74 1.28 12.61 4.59
C PRO A 74 0.46 11.99 5.72
N LYS A 75 0.92 12.17 6.96
CA LYS A 75 0.17 11.80 8.17
C LYS A 75 -0.33 13.04 8.88
N GLY A 76 -1.59 13.00 9.29
CA GLY A 76 -2.31 14.05 9.98
C GLY A 76 -3.30 14.74 9.06
N THR A 77 -4.59 14.47 9.28
CA THR A 77 -5.69 15.22 8.67
C THR A 77 -6.20 16.28 9.64
N ALA A 78 -7.01 17.23 9.16
CA ALA A 78 -7.69 18.18 10.04
C ALA A 78 -8.65 17.51 11.04
N ARG A 79 -9.15 16.31 10.68
CA ARG A 79 -10.01 15.49 11.54
C ARG A 79 -9.21 14.77 12.62
N ASN A 80 -8.10 14.13 12.27
CA ASN A 80 -7.32 13.35 13.22
C ASN A 80 -5.81 13.34 12.88
N PRO A 81 -4.92 13.67 13.84
CA PRO A 81 -3.47 13.68 13.61
C PRO A 81 -2.86 12.28 13.36
N GLN A 82 -3.60 11.21 13.63
CA GLN A 82 -3.17 9.83 13.34
C GLN A 82 -3.60 9.35 11.95
N GLU A 83 -4.52 10.03 11.29
CA GLU A 83 -5.02 9.61 9.99
C GLU A 83 -4.02 9.93 8.86
N TYR A 84 -3.85 9.01 7.91
CA TYR A 84 -3.07 9.27 6.70
C TYR A 84 -3.93 9.96 5.63
N VAL A 85 -3.37 10.96 4.95
CA VAL A 85 -4.02 11.59 3.78
C VAL A 85 -3.83 10.66 2.58
N GLY A 86 -4.91 10.00 2.17
CA GLY A 86 -4.90 9.10 1.01
C GLY A 86 -3.91 7.93 1.16
N PRO A 87 -4.11 7.02 2.15
CA PRO A 87 -3.30 5.81 2.24
C PRO A 87 -3.43 4.99 0.95
N LEU A 88 -2.36 4.28 0.59
CA LEU A 88 -2.32 3.48 -0.64
C LEU A 88 -3.36 2.35 -0.61
N LEU A 89 -3.48 1.69 0.55
CA LEU A 89 -4.45 0.63 0.79
C LEU A 89 -4.71 0.53 2.29
N VAL A 90 -5.93 0.18 2.68
CA VAL A 90 -6.28 -0.18 4.06
C VAL A 90 -6.99 -1.52 4.04
N LEU A 91 -6.46 -2.49 4.80
CA LEU A 91 -7.06 -3.81 4.98
C LEU A 91 -7.43 -4.03 6.45
N THR A 92 -8.43 -4.87 6.72
CA THR A 92 -8.58 -5.44 8.06
C THR A 92 -7.38 -6.33 8.37
N GLY A 93 -7.04 -6.53 9.65
CA GLY A 93 -5.96 -7.46 10.00
C GLY A 93 -6.23 -8.89 9.55
N GLU A 94 -7.51 -9.32 9.56
CA GLU A 94 -7.93 -10.62 9.05
C GLU A 94 -7.70 -10.75 7.53
N ALA A 95 -8.09 -9.74 6.75
CA ALA A 95 -7.88 -9.74 5.31
C ALA A 95 -6.39 -9.75 4.96
N TYR A 96 -5.55 -9.04 5.72
CA TYR A 96 -4.09 -9.10 5.56
C TYR A 96 -3.53 -10.48 5.90
N ALA A 97 -3.93 -11.07 7.03
CA ALA A 97 -3.41 -12.36 7.49
C ALA A 97 -3.81 -13.53 6.58
N GLY A 98 -4.99 -13.46 5.95
CA GLY A 98 -5.48 -14.47 5.02
C GLY A 98 -4.99 -14.33 3.58
N MET A 99 -4.23 -13.28 3.25
CA MET A 99 -3.80 -12.99 1.88
C MET A 99 -2.40 -13.53 1.60
N SER A 100 -2.20 -14.14 0.43
CA SER A 100 -0.84 -14.48 -0.03
C SER A 100 -0.05 -13.22 -0.35
N PHE A 101 1.28 -13.30 -0.27
CA PHE A 101 2.13 -12.17 -0.67
C PHE A 101 1.93 -11.79 -2.14
N GLU A 102 1.70 -12.75 -3.03
CA GLU A 102 1.41 -12.49 -4.45
C GLU A 102 0.15 -11.64 -4.64
N ALA A 103 -0.95 -11.99 -3.97
CA ALA A 103 -2.19 -11.23 -4.05
C ALA A 103 -2.05 -9.83 -3.43
N LEU A 104 -1.28 -9.71 -2.34
CA LEU A 104 -0.97 -8.41 -1.74
C LEU A 104 -0.11 -7.55 -2.66
N HIS A 105 0.92 -8.14 -3.26
CA HIS A 105 1.81 -7.48 -4.21
C HIS A 105 1.02 -6.94 -5.40
N ALA A 106 0.14 -7.75 -6.01
CA ALA A 106 -0.72 -7.31 -7.11
C ALA A 106 -1.59 -6.11 -6.73
N ARG A 107 -2.27 -6.16 -5.56
CA ARG A 107 -3.09 -5.04 -5.08
C ARG A 107 -2.29 -3.76 -4.84
N LEU A 108 -1.09 -3.87 -4.28
CA LEU A 108 -0.22 -2.72 -4.06
C LEU A 108 0.26 -2.12 -5.39
N CYS A 109 0.63 -2.96 -6.36
CA CYS A 109 0.96 -2.52 -7.70
C CYS A 109 -0.22 -1.82 -8.39
N ASP A 110 -1.42 -2.39 -8.32
CA ASP A 110 -2.62 -1.78 -8.89
C ASP A 110 -2.93 -0.42 -8.23
N ALA A 111 -2.82 -0.34 -6.91
CA ALA A 111 -3.02 0.92 -6.18
C ALA A 111 -1.95 1.98 -6.53
N LEU A 112 -0.70 1.57 -6.76
CA LEU A 112 0.39 2.46 -7.20
C LEU A 112 0.23 2.93 -8.64
N ARG A 113 -0.32 2.06 -9.50
CA ARG A 113 -0.64 2.39 -10.89
C ARG A 113 -1.77 3.43 -10.96
N GLY A 114 -2.77 3.28 -10.10
CA GLY A 114 -3.98 4.10 -10.14
C GLY A 114 -4.71 3.90 -11.47
N ASP A 115 -5.15 4.98 -12.08
CA ASP A 115 -5.89 4.95 -13.36
C ASP A 115 -4.97 4.87 -14.60
N LYS A 116 -3.65 4.75 -14.42
CA LYS A 116 -2.71 4.65 -15.55
C LYS A 116 -2.85 3.30 -16.24
N PRO A 117 -2.70 3.24 -17.57
CA PRO A 117 -2.74 1.97 -18.29
C PRO A 117 -1.52 1.11 -17.91
N ARG A 118 -1.73 -0.20 -17.85
CA ARG A 118 -0.67 -1.18 -17.57
C ARG A 118 0.38 -1.21 -18.68
N VAL A 119 1.65 -1.36 -18.30
CA VAL A 119 2.73 -1.69 -19.25
C VAL A 119 2.56 -3.13 -19.77
N ILE A 120 2.52 -3.31 -21.09
CA ILE A 120 2.35 -4.63 -21.73
C ILE A 120 3.61 -5.13 -22.44
N ALA A 121 4.51 -4.23 -22.84
CA ALA A 121 5.76 -4.60 -23.49
C ALA A 121 6.78 -3.46 -23.42
N THR A 122 8.06 -3.83 -23.52
CA THR A 122 9.16 -2.89 -23.74
C THR A 122 10.01 -3.33 -24.92
N ALA A 123 10.40 -2.39 -25.79
CA ALA A 123 11.33 -2.63 -26.89
C ALA A 123 12.64 -1.88 -26.67
N HIS A 124 13.74 -2.62 -26.67
CA HIS A 124 15.09 -2.08 -26.55
C HIS A 124 15.80 -2.20 -27.90
N VAL A 125 16.18 -1.06 -28.48
CA VAL A 125 16.93 -0.99 -29.74
C VAL A 125 18.26 -0.30 -29.45
N PRO A 126 19.41 -0.91 -29.75
CA PRO A 126 20.71 -0.29 -29.51
C PRO A 126 20.79 1.11 -30.13
N GLY A 127 21.21 2.10 -29.33
CA GLY A 127 21.34 3.49 -29.75
C GLY A 127 20.02 4.27 -29.83
N ARG A 128 18.91 3.71 -29.32
CA ARG A 128 17.62 4.41 -29.17
C ARG A 128 17.12 4.31 -27.72
N PRO A 129 16.32 5.29 -27.26
CA PRO A 129 15.60 5.17 -26.01
C PRO A 129 14.73 3.91 -25.97
N THR A 130 14.56 3.33 -24.78
CA THR A 130 13.65 2.21 -24.57
C THR A 130 12.22 2.65 -24.90
N ARG A 131 11.47 1.88 -25.69
CA ARG A 131 10.04 2.15 -25.93
C ARG A 131 9.18 1.31 -25.00
N ILE A 132 8.25 1.95 -24.32
CA ILE A 132 7.29 1.34 -23.39
C ILE A 132 5.92 1.35 -24.05
N PHE A 133 5.24 0.21 -24.11
CA PHE A 133 3.91 0.06 -24.68
C PHE A 133 2.88 -0.21 -23.58
N PHE A 134 1.74 0.46 -23.68
CA PHE A 134 0.66 0.39 -22.70
C PHE A 134 -0.56 -0.35 -23.25
N GLU A 135 -1.38 -0.88 -22.34
CA GLU A 135 -2.57 -1.67 -22.70
C GLU A 135 -3.64 -0.87 -23.47
N ASP A 136 -3.65 0.46 -23.34
CA ASP A 136 -4.53 1.36 -24.07
C ASP A 136 -4.05 1.65 -25.51
N GLY A 137 -2.94 1.04 -25.91
CA GLY A 137 -2.32 1.20 -27.23
C GLY A 137 -1.38 2.40 -27.34
N THR A 138 -1.19 3.18 -26.27
CA THR A 138 -0.22 4.28 -26.26
C THR A 138 1.21 3.76 -26.07
N ALA A 139 2.20 4.62 -26.35
CA ALA A 139 3.60 4.32 -26.13
C ALA A 139 4.37 5.54 -25.61
N ALA A 140 5.37 5.30 -24.77
CA ALA A 140 6.31 6.30 -24.26
C ALA A 140 7.76 5.92 -24.54
N GLU A 141 8.66 6.89 -24.43
CA GLU A 141 10.11 6.66 -24.41
C GLU A 141 10.59 6.70 -22.96
N GLY A 142 11.42 5.72 -22.57
CA GLY A 142 12.16 5.73 -21.31
C GLY A 142 13.38 6.66 -21.42
N ASP A 143 13.80 7.23 -20.30
CA ASP A 143 15.02 8.03 -20.24
C ASP A 143 16.25 7.11 -20.24
N ALA A 144 17.07 7.21 -21.30
CA ALA A 144 18.29 6.43 -21.50
C ALA A 144 19.42 6.76 -20.50
#